data_AF-A0A7V9Q5N3-F1
#
_entry.id   AF-A0A7V9Q5N3-F1
#
_cell.length_a   1.000
_cell.length_b   1.000
_cell.length_c   1.000
_cell.angle_alpha   90.00
_cell.angle_beta   90.00
_cell.angle_gamma   90.00
#
_symmetry.space_group_name_H-M   'P 1'
#
loop_
_entity.id
_entity.type
_entity.pdbx_description
1 polymer ?
#
loop_
_entity_poly.entity_id
_entity_poly.type
_entity_poly.pdbx_seq_one_letter_code
_entity_poly.pdbx_strand_id
1 'polypeptide(L)'
;GFHSITLDGERHTLLRGWAYVTDGVRASFGSAPSISVPEKIVRRVFESRRELGDIIDELAGAVDVRSRQGAWGILSCDLLTRAQSFETAIVAAFAPFYNAALYQ
;
A
#
# COMPACT_ATOMS: atom_id res chain seq x y z
N GLY A 1 0.18 1.13 -4.84
CA GLY A 1 0.05 0.23 -6.00
C GLY A 1 0.74 -1.10 -5.70
N PHE A 2 0.70 -2.01 -6.66
CA PHE A 2 1.49 -3.24 -6.59
C PHE A 2 2.97 -2.94 -6.75
N HIS A 3 3.76 -3.50 -5.85
CA HIS A 3 5.21 -3.50 -5.87
C HIS A 3 5.66 -4.94 -5.80
N SER A 4 6.36 -5.41 -6.83
CA SER A 4 6.81 -6.80 -6.90
C SER A 4 8.28 -6.90 -6.53
N ILE A 5 8.61 -7.90 -5.72
CA ILE A 5 9.97 -8.29 -5.38
C ILE A 5 10.17 -9.76 -5.74
N THR A 6 11.43 -10.16 -5.93
CA THR A 6 11.78 -11.58 -6.10
C THR A 6 12.58 -12.03 -4.88
N LEU A 7 12.13 -13.08 -4.22
CA LEU A 7 12.80 -13.73 -3.09
C LEU A 7 12.90 -15.22 -3.40
N ASP A 8 14.10 -15.81 -3.26
CA ASP A 8 14.35 -17.23 -3.51
C ASP A 8 13.85 -17.75 -4.88
N GLY A 9 13.85 -16.89 -5.89
CA GLY A 9 13.36 -17.20 -7.24
C GLY A 9 11.84 -17.09 -7.41
N GLU A 10 11.10 -16.82 -6.35
CA GLU A 10 9.65 -16.59 -6.39
C GLU A 10 9.32 -15.10 -6.43
N ARG A 11 8.33 -14.73 -7.24
CA ARG A 11 7.85 -13.36 -7.34
C ARG A 11 6.74 -13.13 -6.31
N HIS A 12 6.95 -12.18 -5.41
CA HIS A 12 5.96 -11.72 -4.45
C HIS A 12 5.44 -10.34 -4.84
N THR A 13 4.12 -10.17 -4.85
CA THR A 13 3.49 -8.88 -5.07
C THR A 13 2.96 -8.32 -3.76
N LEU A 14 3.35 -7.08 -3.48
CA LEU A 14 3.00 -6.34 -2.28
C LEU A 14 2.11 -5.16 -2.64
N LEU A 15 1.12 -4.85 -1.79
CA LEU A 15 0.42 -3.57 -1.84
C LEU A 15 1.21 -2.55 -1.00
N ARG A 16 1.67 -1.47 -1.64
CA ARG A 16 2.41 -0.38 -0.99
C ARG A 16 1.91 1.00 -1.41
N GLY A 17 1.80 1.92 -0.46
CA GLY A 17 1.59 3.35 -0.69
C GLY A 17 2.89 4.15 -0.64
N TRP A 18 2.95 5.27 -1.35
CA TRP A 18 4.05 6.23 -1.31
C TRP A 18 3.50 7.61 -0.97
N ALA A 19 4.29 8.39 -0.24
CA ALA A 19 4.07 9.80 0.02
C ALA A 19 5.27 10.59 -0.48
N TYR A 20 5.02 11.77 -1.02
CA TYR A 20 6.03 12.73 -1.45
C TYR A 20 5.74 14.07 -0.78
N VAL A 21 6.74 14.66 -0.14
CA VAL A 21 6.63 15.92 0.60
C VAL A 21 7.70 16.87 0.10
N THR A 22 7.33 18.13 -0.10
CA THR A 22 8.24 19.20 -0.53
C THR A 22 7.87 20.53 0.11
N ASP A 23 8.88 21.34 0.49
CA ASP A 23 8.74 22.74 0.88
C ASP A 23 9.01 23.71 -0.29
N GLY A 24 9.22 23.18 -1.50
CA GLY A 24 9.61 23.93 -2.70
C GLY A 24 11.13 24.02 -2.90
N VAL A 25 11.94 23.70 -1.88
CA VAL A 25 13.42 23.71 -1.95
C VAL A 25 13.96 22.29 -1.78
N ARG A 26 13.42 21.54 -0.82
CA ARG A 26 13.79 20.16 -0.50
C ARG A 26 12.59 19.27 -0.68
N ALA A 27 12.85 18.03 -1.07
CA ALA A 27 11.82 17.02 -1.22
C ALA A 27 12.27 15.65 -0.74
N SER A 28 11.30 14.83 -0.32
CA SER A 28 11.56 13.50 0.21
C SER A 28 10.39 12.57 -0.07
N PHE A 29 10.72 11.28 -0.19
CA PHE A 29 9.75 10.20 -0.29
C PHE A 29 9.67 9.43 1.01
N GLY A 30 8.46 9.04 1.36
CA GLY A 30 8.17 8.05 2.38
C GLY A 30 7.29 6.96 1.82
N SER A 31 7.33 5.78 2.43
CA SER A 31 6.48 4.67 2.01
C SER A 31 5.66 4.14 3.17
N ALA A 32 4.45 3.71 2.86
CA ALA A 32 3.63 2.95 3.78
C ALA A 32 4.28 1.58 4.03
N PRO A 33 3.88 0.89 5.12
CA PRO A 33 4.10 -0.55 5.23
C PRO A 33 3.62 -1.29 3.97
N SER A 34 4.06 -2.53 3.82
CA SER A 34 3.61 -3.40 2.73
C SER A 34 2.84 -4.59 3.27
N ILE A 35 1.79 -4.97 2.56
CA ILE A 35 1.05 -6.21 2.81
C ILE A 35 1.15 -7.10 1.57
N SER A 36 1.37 -8.40 1.79
CA SER A 36 1.44 -9.37 0.70
C SER A 36 0.06 -9.53 0.06
N VAL A 37 0.02 -9.58 -1.27
CA VAL A 37 -1.22 -9.74 -2.03
C VAL A 37 -1.30 -11.19 -2.51
N PRO A 38 -2.38 -11.91 -2.19
CA PRO A 38 -2.58 -13.27 -2.68
C PRO A 38 -2.50 -13.34 -4.21
N GLU A 39 -1.77 -14.32 -4.75
CA GLU A 39 -1.53 -14.49 -6.19
C GLU A 39 -2.83 -14.52 -7.00
N LYS A 40 -3.91 -15.09 -6.46
CA LYS A 40 -5.25 -15.10 -7.09
C LYS A 40 -5.77 -13.69 -7.39
N ILE A 41 -5.52 -12.73 -6.50
CA ILE A 41 -5.93 -11.33 -6.66
C ILE A 41 -5.02 -10.65 -7.69
N VAL A 42 -3.71 -10.91 -7.60
CA VAL A 42 -2.70 -10.39 -8.52
C VAL A 42 -3.04 -10.76 -9.96
N ARG A 43 -3.25 -12.05 -10.23
CA ARG A 43 -3.63 -12.55 -11.56
C ARG A 43 -4.90 -11.90 -12.07
N ARG A 44 -5.93 -11.81 -11.23
CA ARG A 44 -7.22 -11.21 -11.60
C ARG A 44 -7.09 -9.74 -11.97
N VAL A 45 -6.26 -8.96 -11.27
CA VAL A 45 -5.97 -7.56 -11.64
C VAL A 45 -5.31 -7.48 -13.02
N PHE A 46 -4.30 -8.31 -13.29
CA PHE A 46 -3.59 -8.29 -14.56
C PHE A 46 -4.43 -8.80 -15.74
N GLU A 47 -5.19 -9.87 -15.55
CA GLU A 47 -6.00 -10.50 -16.60
C GLU A 47 -7.22 -9.66 -16.97
N SER A 48 -7.93 -9.13 -15.97
CA SER A 48 -9.15 -8.36 -16.23
C SER A 48 -8.90 -6.89 -16.58
N ARG A 49 -7.68 -6.38 -16.35
CA ARG A 49 -7.33 -4.95 -16.43
C ARG A 49 -8.24 -4.04 -15.59
N ARG A 50 -8.92 -4.60 -14.59
CA ARG A 50 -9.75 -3.85 -13.64
C ARG A 50 -8.91 -3.32 -12.50
N GLU A 51 -9.41 -2.28 -11.84
CA GLU A 51 -8.76 -1.75 -10.66
C GLU A 51 -8.81 -2.75 -9.50
N LEU A 52 -7.79 -2.69 -8.64
CA LEU A 52 -7.72 -3.53 -7.43
C LEU A 52 -8.95 -3.32 -6.53
N GLY A 53 -9.45 -2.07 -6.44
CA GLY A 53 -10.63 -1.74 -5.64
C GLY A 53 -11.84 -2.59 -6.03
N ASP A 54 -12.19 -2.60 -7.33
CA ASP A 54 -13.34 -3.34 -7.81
C ASP A 54 -13.22 -4.86 -7.60
N ILE A 55 -12.00 -5.39 -7.73
CA ILE A 55 -11.74 -6.82 -7.50
C ILE A 55 -11.85 -7.17 -6.02
N ILE A 56 -11.37 -6.30 -5.14
CA ILE A 56 -11.51 -6.46 -3.69
C ILE A 56 -12.97 -6.39 -3.27
N ASP A 57 -13.74 -5.44 -3.81
CA ASP A 57 -15.16 -5.28 -3.50
C ASP A 57 -15.99 -6.48 -3.97
N GLU A 58 -15.67 -7.03 -5.14
CA GLU A 58 -16.30 -8.26 -5.65
C GLU A 58 -16.00 -9.46 -4.74
N LEU A 59 -14.74 -9.62 -4.32
CA LEU A 59 -14.34 -10.71 -3.42
C LEU A 59 -14.99 -10.57 -2.05
N ALA A 60 -15.01 -9.35 -1.50
CA ALA A 60 -15.68 -9.00 -0.25
C ALA A 60 -17.16 -9.38 -0.28
N GLY A 61 -17.86 -9.06 -1.38
CA GLY A 61 -19.26 -9.46 -1.57
C GLY A 61 -19.46 -10.97 -1.69
N ALA A 62 -18.54 -11.71 -2.31
CA ALA A 62 -18.64 -13.16 -2.48
C ALA A 62 -18.43 -13.95 -1.19
N VAL A 63 -17.67 -13.41 -0.23
CA VAL A 63 -17.39 -14.06 1.07
C VAL A 63 -18.13 -13.43 2.26
N ASP A 64 -19.05 -12.49 2.00
CA ASP A 64 -19.76 -11.66 2.99
C ASP A 64 -18.85 -10.98 4.03
N VAL A 65 -17.65 -10.58 3.59
CA VAL A 65 -16.70 -9.81 4.40
C VAL A 65 -16.81 -8.35 3.98
N ARG A 66 -17.22 -7.46 4.89
CA ARG A 66 -17.36 -6.03 4.61
C ARG A 66 -16.28 -5.25 5.34
N SER A 67 -15.50 -4.45 4.61
CA SER A 67 -14.55 -3.50 5.18
C SER A 67 -14.81 -2.09 4.64
N ARG A 68 -14.70 -1.08 5.50
CA ARG A 68 -14.70 0.34 5.08
C ARG A 68 -13.31 0.86 4.74
N GLN A 69 -12.30 -0.01 4.80
CA GLN A 69 -10.88 0.33 4.61
C GLN A 69 -10.33 -0.15 3.25
N GLY A 70 -11.21 -0.66 2.38
CA GLY A 70 -10.86 -1.19 1.06
C GLY A 70 -9.87 -2.35 1.15
N ALA A 71 -8.94 -2.41 0.20
CA ALA A 71 -7.92 -3.47 0.11
C ALA A 71 -7.14 -3.69 1.41
N TRP A 72 -6.82 -2.62 2.15
CA TRP A 72 -6.09 -2.73 3.42
C TRP A 72 -6.87 -3.50 4.47
N GLY A 73 -8.15 -3.19 4.63
CA GLY A 73 -8.99 -3.88 5.60
C GLY A 73 -9.29 -5.32 5.20
N ILE A 74 -9.58 -5.57 3.93
CA ILE A 74 -9.84 -6.94 3.45
C ILE A 74 -8.60 -7.82 3.60
N LEU A 75 -7.39 -7.33 3.28
CA LEU A 75 -6.16 -8.11 3.37
C LEU A 75 -5.68 -8.31 4.82
N SER A 76 -6.04 -7.41 5.74
CA SER A 76 -5.57 -7.43 7.14
C SER A 76 -6.64 -7.78 8.16
N CYS A 77 -7.86 -8.14 7.74
CA CYS A 77 -9.02 -8.29 8.62
C CYS A 77 -9.29 -7.03 9.46
N ASP A 78 -9.27 -5.86 8.83
CA ASP A 78 -9.45 -4.53 9.42
C ASP A 78 -8.45 -4.15 10.54
N LEU A 79 -7.38 -4.93 10.73
CA LEU A 79 -6.29 -4.59 11.66
C LEU A 79 -5.45 -3.40 11.18
N LEU A 80 -5.44 -3.14 9.86
CA LEU A 80 -4.80 -1.98 9.27
C LEU A 80 -5.80 -1.21 8.41
N THR A 81 -5.89 0.09 8.68
CA THR A 81 -6.69 1.02 7.88
C THR A 81 -5.86 1.67 6.77
N ARG A 82 -6.55 2.14 5.73
CA ARG A 82 -5.90 2.94 4.68
C ARG A 82 -5.32 4.24 5.25
N ALA A 83 -5.99 4.88 6.20
CA ALA A 83 -5.52 6.11 6.85
C ALA A 83 -4.18 5.89 7.57
N GLN A 84 -4.10 4.89 8.45
CA GLN A 84 -2.86 4.53 9.17
C GLN A 84 -1.68 4.25 8.22
N SER A 85 -1.96 3.60 7.08
CA SER A 85 -0.92 3.32 6.07
C SER A 85 -0.30 4.61 5.50
N PHE A 86 -1.12 5.62 5.20
CA PHE A 86 -0.66 6.89 4.65
C PHE A 86 -0.10 7.82 5.72
N GLU A 87 -0.64 7.82 6.93
CA GLU A 87 -0.06 8.54 8.08
C GLU A 87 1.40 8.11 8.28
N THR A 88 1.66 6.80 8.29
CA THR A 88 3.02 6.26 8.41
C THR A 88 3.91 6.70 7.24
N ALA A 89 3.39 6.64 6.01
CA ALA A 89 4.14 7.06 4.82
C ALA A 89 4.52 8.55 4.86
N ILE A 90 3.60 9.40 5.32
CA ILE A 90 3.79 10.85 5.44
C ILE A 90 4.82 11.14 6.54
N VAL A 91 4.71 10.51 7.71
CA VAL A 91 5.69 10.65 8.79
C VAL A 91 7.09 10.26 8.32
N ALA A 92 7.22 9.18 7.54
CA ALA A 92 8.48 8.79 6.93
C ALA A 92 8.99 9.83 5.92
N ALA A 93 8.11 10.36 5.06
CA ALA A 93 8.47 11.38 4.07
C ALA A 93 8.94 12.69 4.72
N PHE A 94 8.36 13.06 5.86
CA PHE A 94 8.70 14.26 6.62
C PHE A 94 10.02 14.16 7.41
N ALA A 95 10.67 12.99 7.47
CA ALA A 95 11.87 12.80 8.28
C ALA A 95 12.99 13.84 8.04
N PRO A 96 13.31 14.22 6.78
CA PRO A 96 14.31 15.26 6.54
C PRO A 96 13.91 16.66 7.02
N PHE A 97 12.62 16.91 7.22
CA PHE A 97 12.10 18.22 7.63
C PHE A 97 12.11 18.39 9.15
N TYR A 98 11.63 17.38 9.91
CA TYR A 98 11.63 17.45 11.38
C TYR A 98 12.95 17.01 12.02
N ASN A 99 13.85 16.37 11.27
CA ASN A 99 15.15 15.91 11.74
C ASN A 99 16.31 16.50 10.92
N ALA A 100 16.22 17.79 10.58
CA ALA A 100 17.12 18.45 9.62
C ALA A 100 18.62 18.33 9.97
N ALA A 101 18.98 18.16 11.25
CA ALA A 101 20.38 18.00 11.67
C ALA A 101 21.06 16.73 11.12
N LEU A 102 20.31 15.65 10.87
CA LEU A 102 20.85 14.40 10.34
C LEU A 102 20.70 14.25 8.82
N TYR A 103 19.95 15.15 8.18
CA TYR A 103 19.65 15.12 6.75
C TYR A 103 20.25 16.34 6.03
N GLN A 104 21.37 16.87 6.53
CA GLN A 104 22.13 17.95 5.91
C GLN A 104 22.80 17.52 4.60
#